data_AF-A0A5Q4EC16-F1
#
_entry.id   AF-A0A5Q4EC16-F1
#
_cell.length_a   1.000
_cell.length_b   1.000
_cell.length_c   1.000
_cell.angle_alpha   90.00
_cell.angle_beta   90.00
_cell.angle_gamma   90.00
#
_symmetry.space_group_name_H-M   'P 1'
#
loop_
_entity.id
_entity.type
_entity.pdbx_description
1 polymer ?
#
loop_
_entity_poly.entity_id
_entity_poly.type
_entity_poly.pdbx_seq_one_letter_code
_entity_poly.pdbx_strand_id
1 'polypeptide(L)' 'MNSVGYAAMSYQELRRYFLAHRDDNAAFQAYLARRRERSRPVITTVHDPEFDHKIQTSIRQQMAENRNGNAG' A
#
# COMPACT_ATOMS: atom_id res chain seq x y z
N MET A 1 26.42 -5.76 10.35
CA MET A 1 24.98 -5.94 10.07
C MET A 1 24.65 -5.05 8.89
N ASN A 2 24.26 -5.63 7.74
CA ASN A 2 23.75 -4.83 6.63
C ASN A 2 22.41 -4.25 7.07
N SER A 3 22.38 -2.95 7.34
CA SER A 3 21.15 -2.24 7.64
C SER A 3 20.28 -2.27 6.39
N VAL A 4 19.32 -3.20 6.34
CA VAL A 4 18.32 -3.22 5.29
C VAL A 4 17.60 -1.87 5.33
N GLY A 5 17.66 -1.13 4.23
CA GLY A 5 17.16 0.24 4.14
C GLY A 5 15.64 0.30 4.06
N TYR A 6 14.92 -0.16 5.07
CA TYR A 6 13.45 -0.19 5.10
C TYR A 6 12.82 1.19 4.85
N ALA A 7 13.51 2.26 5.26
CA ALA A 7 13.09 3.63 5.00
C ALA A 7 13.07 3.98 3.50
N ALA A 8 14.01 3.44 2.72
CA ALA A 8 14.13 3.68 1.29
C ALA A 8 13.15 2.85 0.45
N MET A 9 12.60 1.76 1.01
CA MET A 9 11.61 0.93 0.30
C MET A 9 10.27 1.66 0.17
N SER A 10 9.64 1.54 -1.00
CA SER A 10 8.22 1.87 -1.17
C SER A 10 7.35 0.96 -0.30
N TYR A 11 6.09 1.34 -0.09
CA TYR A 11 5.16 0.51 0.68
C TYR A 11 4.97 -0.88 0.05
N GLN A 12 4.98 -0.98 -1.28
CA GLN A 12 4.82 -2.27 -1.99
C GLN A 12 6.05 -3.15 -1.83
N GLU A 13 7.26 -2.58 -1.95
CA GLU A 13 8.52 -3.29 -1.73
C GLU A 13 8.65 -3.77 -0.29
N LEU A 14 8.36 -2.90 0.69
CA LEU A 14 8.40 -3.25 2.09
C LEU A 14 7.37 -4.34 2.45
N ARG A 15 6.17 -4.29 1.85
CA ARG A 15 5.17 -5.36 1.99
C ARG A 15 5.67 -6.68 1.40
N ARG A 16 6.24 -6.67 0.20
CA ARG A 16 6.79 -7.88 -0.44
C ARG A 16 7.92 -8.48 0.39
N TYR A 17 8.85 -7.64 0.84
CA TYR A 17 9.97 -8.04 1.69
C TYR A 17 9.47 -8.66 2.99
N PHE A 18 8.60 -7.97 3.74
CA PHE A 18 8.04 -8.50 4.98
C PHE A 18 7.34 -9.87 4.78
N LEU A 19 6.57 -10.02 3.70
CA LEU A 19 5.88 -11.29 3.41
C LEU A 19 6.84 -12.44 3.10
N ALA A 20 8.00 -12.15 2.51
CA ALA A 20 9.06 -13.11 2.22
C ALA A 20 9.97 -13.38 3.44
N HIS A 21 10.11 -12.43 4.36
CA HIS A 21 10.97 -12.48 5.54
C HIS A 21 10.15 -12.36 6.83
N ARG A 22 9.25 -13.33 7.06
CA ARG A 22 8.29 -13.26 8.17
C ARG A 22 8.92 -13.29 9.56
N ASP A 23 10.12 -13.84 9.69
CA ASP A 23 10.87 -13.90 10.95
C ASP A 23 11.65 -12.60 11.23
N ASP A 24 11.70 -11.68 10.26
CA ASP A 24 12.34 -10.38 10.41
C ASP A 24 11.40 -9.39 11.13
N ASN A 25 11.52 -9.36 12.45
CA ASN A 25 10.75 -8.45 13.29
C ASN A 25 10.97 -6.97 12.94
N ALA A 26 12.17 -6.60 12.46
CA ALA A 26 12.44 -5.21 12.07
C ALA A 26 11.67 -4.84 10.81
N ALA A 27 11.60 -5.75 9.83
CA ALA A 27 10.77 -5.58 8.64
C ALA A 27 9.28 -5.50 8.97
N PHE A 28 8.80 -6.32 9.93
CA PHE A 28 7.41 -6.26 10.40
C PHE A 28 7.07 -4.90 11.02
N GLN A 29 7.93 -4.40 11.92
CA GLN A 29 7.72 -3.10 12.57
C GLN A 29 7.76 -1.95 11.55
N ALA A 30 8.71 -1.97 10.62
CA ALA A 30 8.78 -0.98 9.55
C ALA A 30 7.53 -1.00 8.67
N TYR A 31 7.03 -2.19 8.31
CA TYR A 31 5.79 -2.33 7.55
C TYR A 31 4.58 -1.77 8.30
N LEU A 32 4.45 -2.05 9.60
CA LEU A 32 3.37 -1.52 10.43
C LEU A 32 3.42 0.01 10.56
N ALA A 33 4.60 0.58 10.77
CA ALA A 33 4.80 2.02 10.85
C ALA A 33 4.35 2.70 9.54
N ARG A 34 4.84 2.22 8.40
CA ARG A 34 4.45 2.75 7.08
C ARG A 34 2.97 2.56 6.79
N ARG A 35 2.37 1.45 7.25
CA ARG A 35 0.93 1.21 7.11
C ARG A 35 0.09 2.21 7.92
N ARG A 36 0.57 2.65 9.09
CA ARG A 36 -0.11 3.66 9.92
C ARG A 36 0.02 5.07 9.35
N GLU A 37 1.15 5.40 8.75
CA GLU A 37 1.37 6.69 8.06
C GLU A 37 0.49 6.84 6.82
N ARG A 38 0.10 5.72 6.20
CA ARG A 38 -0.78 5.74 5.04
C ARG A 38 -2.20 6.13 5.44
N SER A 39 -2.49 7.43 5.40
CA SER A 39 -3.86 7.90 5.34
C SER A 39 -4.54 7.28 4.12
N ARG A 40 -5.59 6.50 4.34
CA ARG A 40 -6.43 6.02 3.24
C ARG A 40 -7.36 7.17 2.87
N PRO A 41 -7.25 7.75 1.66
CA PRO A 41 -8.19 8.78 1.25
C PRO A 41 -9.61 8.19 1.27
N VAL A 42 -10.54 8.94 1.86
CA VAL A 42 -11.97 8.63 1.77
C VAL A 42 -12.38 8.84 0.31
N ILE A 43 -12.79 7.77 -0.36
CA ILE A 43 -13.17 7.80 -1.79
C ILE A 43 -14.51 8.54 -1.98
N THR A 44 -15.50 8.26 -1.13
CA THR A 44 -16.85 8.82 -1.16
C THR A 44 -17.58 8.56 0.16
N THR A 45 -18.77 9.14 0.35
CA THR A 45 -19.65 8.93 1.51
C THR A 45 -21.05 8.49 1.05
N VAL A 46 -21.83 7.88 1.93
CA VAL A 46 -23.14 7.27 1.58
C VAL A 46 -24.19 8.25 1.02
N HIS A 47 -23.98 9.56 1.17
CA HIS A 47 -24.90 10.60 0.67
C HIS A 47 -24.35 11.32 -0.57
N ASP A 48 -23.24 10.85 -1.13
CA ASP A 48 -22.65 11.40 -2.33
C ASP A 48 -23.48 11.00 -3.57
N PRO A 49 -24.02 11.95 -4.34
CA PRO A 49 -24.78 11.63 -5.56
C PRO A 49 -23.97 10.81 -6.58
N GLU A 50 -22.64 10.93 -6.54
CA GLU A 50 -21.72 10.23 -7.44
C GLU A 50 -21.12 8.96 -6.80
N PHE A 51 -21.72 8.45 -5.73
CA PHE A 51 -21.19 7.32 -4.95
C PHE A 51 -20.72 6.16 -5.83
N ASP A 52 -21.61 5.62 -6.66
CA ASP A 52 -21.31 4.46 -7.51
C ASP A 52 -20.20 4.76 -8.53
N HIS A 53 -20.24 5.95 -9.14
CA HIS A 53 -19.26 6.35 -10.15
C HIS A 53 -17.86 6.52 -9.55
N LYS A 54 -17.76 7.13 -8.36
CA LYS A 54 -16.48 7.28 -7.63
C LYS A 54 -15.91 5.93 -7.20
N ILE A 55 -16.75 5.03 -6.70
CA ILE A 55 -16.32 3.66 -6.36
C ILE A 55 -15.75 2.95 -7.59
N GLN A 56 -16.47 2.94 -8.71
CA GLN A 56 -16.01 2.29 -9.93
C GLN A 56 -14.69 2.88 -10.45
N THR A 57 -14.57 4.21 -10.43
CA THR A 57 -13.36 4.90 -10.88
C THR A 57 -12.16 4.55 -10.01
N SER A 58 -12.31 4.57 -8.69
CA SER A 58 -11.23 4.20 -7.77
C SER A 58 -10.82 2.73 -7.91
N ILE A 59 -11.76 1.81 -8.15
CA ILE A 59 -11.45 0.40 -8.42
C ILE A 59 -10.62 0.28 -9.72
N ARG A 60 -11.03 0.95 -10.80
CA ARG A 60 -10.27 0.94 -12.07
C ARG A 60 -8.87 1.50 -11.90
N GLN A 61 -8.73 2.61 -11.19
CA GLN A 61 -7.44 3.22 -10.89
C GLN A 61 -6.55 2.25 -10.09
N GLN A 62 -7.07 1.62 -9.03
CA GLN A 62 -6.33 0.66 -8.23
C GLN A 62 -5.87 -0.56 -9.05
N MET A 63 -6.72 -1.07 -9.96
CA MET A 63 -6.35 -2.17 -10.86
C MET A 63 -5.22 -1.77 -11.82
N ALA A 64 -5.26 -0.55 -12.36
CA ALA A 64 -4.20 -0.04 -13.23
C ALA A 64 -2.87 0.16 -12.47
N GLU A 65 -2.92 0.75 -11.27
CA GLU A 65 -1.75 0.93 -10.39
C GLU A 65 -1.12 -0.43 -10.00
N ASN A 66 -1.94 -1.43 -9.68
CA ASN A 66 -1.46 -2.78 -9.38
C ASN A 66 -0.82 -3.46 -10.59
N ARG A 67 -1.36 -3.25 -11.80
CA ARG A 67 -0.78 -3.78 -13.04
C ARG A 67 0.59 -3.14 -13.32
N ASN A 68 0.73 -1.84 -13.10
CA ASN A 68 1.97 -1.11 -13.33
C ASN A 68 3.04 -1.39 -12.25
N GLY A 69 2.64 -1.55 -10.98
CA GLY A 69 3.54 -1.91 -9.88
C GLY A 69 4.04 -3.36 -9.90
N ASN A 70 3.55 -4.20 -10.83
CA ASN A 70 4.04 -5.56 -11.08
C ASN A 70 4.99 -5.64 -12.28
N ALA A 71 5.23 -4.50 -12.96
CA ALA A 71 6.15 -4.37 -14.10
C ALA A 71 7.49 -3.71 -13.71
N GLY A 72 7.72 -3.49 -12.41
CA GLY A 72 8.96 -2.97 -11.82
C GLY A 72 9.60 -3.94 -10.84
#